data_AF-A0A1G9GLG3-F1
#
_entry.id   AF-A0A1G9GLG3-F1
#
_cell.length_a   1.000
_cell.length_b   1.000
_cell.length_c   1.000
_cell.angle_alpha   90.00
_cell.angle_beta   90.00
_cell.angle_gamma   90.00
#
_symmetry.space_group_name_H-M   'P 1'
#
loop_
_entity.id
_entity.type
_entity.pdbx_description
1 polymer ?
#
loop_
_entity_poly.entity_id
_entity_poly.type
_entity_poly.pdbx_seq_one_letter_code
_entity_poly.pdbx_strand_id
1 'polypeptide(L)'
;MKIKQRWPVGVLLVVCMVGGIVWFTPTTPPYRVEAYAVEGGWGYRILQDQKTVIDQPFVPVRAARQPFHSETQALQTARLVVAKLESHQFPPRLSAAELDSLEGKR
;
A
#
# COMPACT_ATOMS: atom_id res chain seq x y z
N MET A 1 4.02 -1.65 58.94
CA MET A 1 3.59 -0.39 58.30
C MET A 1 2.92 -0.74 56.97
N LYS A 2 1.58 -0.76 56.89
CA LYS A 2 0.84 -1.17 55.67
C LYS A 2 0.54 0.07 54.82
N ILE A 3 1.29 0.26 53.73
CA ILE A 3 1.07 1.34 52.78
C ILE A 3 -0.23 1.04 52.02
N LYS A 4 -1.32 1.71 52.41
CA LYS A 4 -2.62 1.60 51.74
C LYS A 4 -2.55 2.40 50.44
N GLN A 5 -2.10 1.74 49.38
CA GLN A 5 -2.08 2.22 48.00
C GLN A 5 -3.51 2.57 47.57
N ARG A 6 -3.86 3.86 47.65
CA ARG A 6 -5.10 4.41 47.09
C ARG A 6 -4.69 5.10 45.79
N TRP A 7 -4.82 4.38 44.67
CA TRP A 7 -4.65 5.00 43.36
C TRP A 7 -5.71 6.10 43.26
N PRO A 8 -5.33 7.37 43.10
CA PRO A 8 -6.33 8.41 42.88
C PRO A 8 -7.06 8.04 41.59
N VAL A 9 -8.39 8.11 41.60
CA VAL A 9 -9.25 7.75 40.46
C VAL A 9 -8.76 8.39 39.15
N GLY A 10 -8.12 9.57 39.23
CA GLY A 10 -7.47 10.24 38.11
C GLY A 10 -6.36 9.44 37.42
N VAL A 11 -5.53 8.68 38.14
CA VAL A 11 -4.47 7.84 37.52
C VAL A 11 -5.10 6.68 36.75
N LEU A 12 -6.18 6.10 37.25
CA LEU A 12 -6.89 5.01 36.58
C LEU A 12 -7.61 5.50 35.31
N LEU A 13 -8.20 6.71 35.36
CA LEU A 13 -8.81 7.37 34.20
C LEU A 13 -7.79 7.70 33.10
N VAL A 14 -6.61 8.20 33.46
CA VAL A 14 -5.54 8.49 32.49
C VAL A 14 -5.04 7.21 31.83
N VAL A 15 -4.86 6.11 32.58
CA VAL A 15 -4.47 4.81 32.00
C VAL A 15 -5.54 4.25 31.06
N CYS A 16 -6.83 4.39 31.38
CA CYS A 16 -7.91 4.01 30.46
C CYS A 16 -7.99 4.90 29.21
N MET A 17 -7.76 6.21 29.34
CA MET A 17 -7.71 7.12 28.19
C MET A 17 -6.54 6.78 27.27
N VAL A 18 -5.34 6.61 27.82
CA VAL A 18 -4.14 6.27 27.04
C VAL A 18 -4.25 4.85 26.45
N GLY A 19 -4.76 3.90 27.23
CA GLY A 19 -5.05 2.55 26.75
C GLY A 19 -6.07 2.55 25.61
N GLY A 20 -7.17 3.30 25.73
CA GLY A 20 -8.19 3.42 24.69
C GLY A 20 -7.64 4.02 23.39
N ILE A 21 -6.73 5.00 23.48
CA ILE A 21 -6.08 5.61 22.31
C ILE A 21 -5.19 4.59 21.58
N VAL A 22 -4.41 3.79 22.31
CA VAL A 22 -3.53 2.76 21.71
C VAL A 22 -4.32 1.62 21.07
N TRP A 23 -5.47 1.25 21.65
CA TRP A 23 -6.35 0.22 21.08
C TRP A 23 -7.12 0.70 19.83
N PHE A 24 -7.26 2.01 19.65
CA PHE A 24 -8.04 2.60 18.56
C PHE A 24 -7.18 3.10 17.39
N THR A 25 -5.87 2.86 17.35
CA THR A 25 -5.09 3.16 16.14
C THR A 25 -5.22 2.00 15.15
N PRO A 26 -6.06 2.09 14.09
CA PRO A 26 -6.01 1.12 13.01
C PRO A 26 -4.64 1.24 12.35
N THR A 27 -3.77 0.26 12.60
CA THR A 27 -2.52 0.10 11.86
C THR A 27 -2.88 -0.60 10.56
N THR A 28 -3.21 0.16 9.53
CA THR A 28 -3.28 -0.41 8.18
C THR A 28 -1.88 -0.87 7.81
N PRO A 29 -1.70 -2.15 7.48
CA PRO A 29 -0.40 -2.66 7.12
C PRO A 29 0.05 -2.02 5.79
N PRO A 30 1.33 -1.62 5.69
CA PRO A 30 1.83 -0.94 4.52
C PRO A 30 1.79 -1.85 3.30
N TYR A 31 1.49 -1.29 2.13
CA TYR A 31 1.61 -2.00 0.86
C TYR A 31 3.09 -2.28 0.56
N ARG A 32 3.38 -3.52 0.15
CA ARG A 32 4.71 -3.93 -0.33
C ARG A 32 4.66 -4.12 -1.84
N VAL A 33 5.65 -3.57 -2.55
CA VAL A 33 5.81 -3.75 -4.00
C VAL A 33 6.96 -4.71 -4.28
N GLU A 34 6.73 -5.66 -5.18
CA GLU A 34 7.75 -6.63 -5.60
C GLU A 34 7.69 -6.77 -7.13
N ALA A 35 8.85 -6.76 -7.77
CA ALA A 35 8.98 -7.06 -9.19
C ALA A 35 9.44 -8.51 -9.37
N TYR A 36 9.01 -9.13 -10.47
CA TYR A 36 9.37 -10.51 -10.79
C TYR A 36 9.60 -10.66 -12.29
N ALA A 37 10.49 -11.58 -12.66
CA ALA A 37 10.76 -11.87 -14.06
C ALA A 37 9.59 -12.66 -14.69
N VAL A 38 9.27 -12.32 -15.93
CA VAL A 38 8.31 -13.03 -16.78
C VAL A 38 8.96 -13.33 -18.13
N GLU A 39 8.32 -14.16 -18.94
CA GLU A 39 8.80 -14.44 -20.29
C GLU A 39 8.91 -13.13 -21.10
N GLY A 40 10.13 -12.76 -21.47
CA GLY A 40 10.41 -11.56 -22.26
C GLY A 40 10.46 -10.24 -21.49
N GLY A 41 10.43 -10.23 -20.15
CA GLY A 41 10.57 -8.98 -19.37
C GLY A 41 10.27 -9.11 -17.89
N TRP A 42 9.59 -8.11 -17.34
CA TRP A 42 9.26 -7.99 -15.92
C TRP A 42 7.77 -7.76 -15.70
N GLY A 43 7.26 -8.26 -14.58
CA GLY A 43 5.95 -7.95 -14.00
C GLY A 43 6.13 -7.36 -12.59
N TYR A 44 5.03 -6.90 -12.00
CA TYR A 44 5.03 -6.52 -10.59
C TYR A 44 3.81 -7.05 -9.86
N ARG A 45 3.95 -7.20 -8.55
CA ARG A 45 2.84 -7.47 -7.64
C ARG A 45 2.87 -6.53 -6.45
N ILE A 46 1.68 -6.32 -5.89
CA ILE A 46 1.49 -5.51 -4.69
C ILE A 46 0.88 -6.41 -3.63
N LEU A 47 1.51 -6.46 -2.46
CA LEU A 47 1.08 -7.25 -1.33
C LEU A 47 0.60 -6.36 -0.18
N GLN A 48 -0.39 -6.87 0.57
CA GLN A 48 -0.85 -6.32 1.83
C GLN A 48 -1.02 -7.49 2.80
N ASP A 49 -0.40 -7.44 3.98
CA ASP A 49 -0.39 -8.55 4.94
C ASP A 49 -0.01 -9.91 4.34
N GLN A 50 1.03 -9.92 3.50
CA GLN A 50 1.50 -11.11 2.76
C GLN A 50 0.51 -11.67 1.73
N LYS A 51 -0.67 -11.08 1.56
CA LYS A 51 -1.61 -11.43 0.49
C LYS A 51 -1.32 -10.59 -0.73
N THR A 52 -1.32 -11.21 -1.90
CA THR A 52 -1.24 -10.48 -3.17
C THR A 52 -2.56 -9.80 -3.44
N VAL A 53 -2.54 -8.47 -3.53
CA VAL A 53 -3.72 -7.63 -3.83
C VAL A 53 -3.78 -7.33 -5.32
N ILE A 54 -2.63 -7.09 -5.95
CA ILE A 54 -2.52 -6.81 -7.39
C ILE A 54 -1.40 -7.66 -7.95
N ASP A 55 -1.65 -8.31 -9.09
CA ASP A 55 -0.66 -9.05 -9.84
C ASP A 55 -0.75 -8.62 -11.31
N GLN A 56 0.30 -7.96 -11.80
CA GLN A 56 0.34 -7.38 -13.15
C GLN A 56 1.60 -7.87 -13.88
N PRO A 57 1.49 -8.99 -14.60
CA PRO A 57 2.59 -9.52 -15.42
C PRO A 57 2.85 -8.68 -16.69
N PHE A 58 1.91 -7.82 -17.08
CA PHE A 58 1.98 -7.03 -18.31
C PHE A 58 1.65 -5.55 -18.08
N VAL A 59 2.07 -4.69 -19.01
CA VAL A 59 1.78 -3.25 -18.98
C VAL A 59 0.26 -3.03 -19.12
N PRO A 60 -0.42 -2.36 -18.16
CA PRO A 60 -1.88 -2.30 -18.11
C PRO A 60 -2.58 -1.65 -19.32
N VAL A 61 -1.87 -0.81 -20.09
CA VAL A 61 -2.47 0.06 -21.12
C VAL A 61 -2.06 -0.31 -22.55
N ARG A 62 -1.05 -1.17 -22.72
CA ARG A 62 -0.76 -1.69 -24.05
C ARG A 62 -1.74 -2.83 -24.33
N ALA A 63 -2.49 -2.74 -25.44
CA ALA A 63 -3.40 -3.79 -25.88
C ALA A 63 -2.66 -5.12 -26.18
N ALA A 64 -1.36 -5.04 -26.48
CA ALA A 64 -0.46 -6.19 -26.53
C ALA A 64 -0.03 -6.56 -25.10
N ARG A 65 -0.09 -7.86 -24.75
CA ARG A 65 0.42 -8.44 -23.49
C ARG A 65 1.94 -8.34 -23.41
N GLN A 66 2.47 -7.12 -23.37
CA GLN A 66 3.90 -6.85 -23.32
C GLN A 66 4.32 -6.69 -21.86
N PRO A 67 5.34 -7.42 -21.41
CA PRO A 67 5.92 -7.23 -20.09
C PRO A 67 6.70 -5.92 -20.01
N PHE A 68 6.99 -5.45 -18.80
CA PHE A 68 7.85 -4.30 -18.58
C PHE A 68 9.28 -4.61 -19.07
N HIS A 69 9.96 -3.60 -19.63
CA HIS A 69 11.30 -3.80 -20.18
C HIS A 69 12.36 -3.98 -19.08
N SER A 70 12.13 -3.38 -17.91
CA SER A 70 13.04 -3.46 -16.76
C SER A 70 12.28 -3.58 -15.44
N GLU A 71 12.96 -4.16 -14.45
CA GLU A 71 12.49 -4.23 -13.07
C GLU A 71 12.12 -2.84 -12.52
N THR A 72 12.98 -1.84 -12.76
CA THR A 72 12.75 -0.46 -12.33
C THR A 72 11.44 0.11 -12.88
N GLN A 73 11.11 -0.17 -14.14
CA GLN A 73 9.88 0.31 -14.77
C GLN A 73 8.63 -0.33 -14.13
N ALA A 74 8.71 -1.63 -13.84
CA ALA A 74 7.65 -2.37 -13.15
C ALA A 74 7.44 -1.81 -11.73
N LEU A 75 8.54 -1.57 -10.99
CA LEU A 75 8.50 -1.01 -9.64
C LEU A 75 7.97 0.43 -9.59
N GLN A 76 8.37 1.29 -10.54
CA GLN A 76 7.85 2.66 -10.62
C GLN A 76 6.34 2.65 -10.85
N THR A 77 5.86 1.77 -11.74
CA THR A 77 4.43 1.61 -12.00
C THR A 77 3.69 1.08 -10.77
N ALA A 78 4.24 0.07 -10.10
CA ALA A 78 3.69 -0.47 -8.86
C ALA A 78 3.53 0.62 -7.77
N ARG A 79 4.52 1.50 -7.63
CA ARG A 79 4.47 2.62 -6.66
C ARG A 79 3.39 3.63 -6.99
N LEU A 80 3.16 3.94 -8.27
CA LEU A 80 2.06 4.80 -8.69
C LEU A 80 0.70 4.18 -8.35
N VAL A 81 0.57 2.86 -8.54
CA VAL A 81 -0.64 2.13 -8.16
C VAL A 81 -0.84 2.15 -6.65
N VAL A 82 0.21 1.95 -5.85
CA VAL A 82 0.15 2.07 -4.37
C VAL A 82 -0.29 3.48 -3.95
N ALA A 83 0.30 4.54 -4.52
CA ALA A 83 -0.10 5.91 -4.20
C ALA A 83 -1.58 6.17 -4.52
N LYS A 84 -2.11 5.56 -5.58
CA LYS A 84 -3.54 5.62 -5.92
C LYS A 84 -4.41 4.83 -4.93
N LEU A 85 -3.97 3.65 -4.49
CA LEU A 85 -4.66 2.85 -3.47
C LEU A 85 -4.73 3.57 -2.13
N GLU A 86 -3.63 4.21 -1.71
CA GLU A 86 -3.55 4.99 -0.46
C GLU A 86 -4.41 6.26 -0.50
N SER A 87 -4.69 6.80 -1.69
CA SER A 87 -5.58 7.96 -1.85
C SER A 87 -7.09 7.64 -1.76
N HIS A 88 -7.47 6.44 -1.30
CA HIS A 88 -8.87 6.00 -1.10
C HIS A 88 -9.77 6.05 -2.36
N GLN A 89 -9.20 6.14 -3.56
CA GLN A 89 -9.95 6.00 -4.81
C GLN A 89 -10.18 4.51 -5.12
N PHE A 90 -11.21 3.95 -4.47
CA PHE A 90 -11.66 2.59 -4.71
C PHE A 90 -12.92 2.58 -5.59
N PRO A 91 -13.00 1.74 -6.65
CA PRO A 91 -11.98 0.81 -7.12
C PRO A 91 -10.88 1.53 -7.94
N PRO A 92 -9.61 1.08 -7.87
CA PRO A 92 -8.51 1.66 -8.64
C PRO A 92 -8.71 1.34 -10.14
N ARG A 93 -9.35 2.25 -10.88
CA ARG A 93 -9.42 2.18 -12.35
C ARG A 93 -8.33 3.08 -12.92
N LEU A 94 -7.27 2.50 -13.45
CA LEU A 94 -6.34 3.23 -14.32
C LEU A 94 -7.06 3.52 -15.63
N SER A 95 -7.30 4.79 -15.93
CA SER A 95 -7.91 5.20 -17.21
C SER A 95 -6.81 5.47 -18.25
N ALA A 96 -7.08 5.15 -19.53
CA ALA A 96 -6.10 5.32 -20.62
C ALA A 96 -5.54 6.75 -20.73
N ALA A 97 -6.33 7.75 -20.35
CA ALA A 97 -5.94 9.16 -20.34
C ALA A 97 -4.79 9.50 -19.36
N GLU A 98 -4.68 8.76 -18.25
CA GLU A 98 -3.60 8.98 -17.28
C GLU A 98 -2.27 8.40 -17.76
N LEU A 99 -2.30 7.41 -18.66
CA LEU A 99 -1.06 6.84 -19.21
C LEU A 99 -0.49 7.69 -20.35
N ASP A 100 -1.35 8.29 -21.20
CA ASP A 100 -0.94 9.22 -22.26
C ASP A 100 -0.21 10.45 -21.70
N SER A 101 -0.59 10.90 -20.51
CA SER A 101 0.04 12.04 -19.83
C SER A 101 1.47 11.74 -19.35
N LEU A 102 1.85 10.47 -19.22
CA LEU A 102 3.20 10.05 -18.85
C LEU A 102 4.11 9.85 -20.07
N GLU A 103 3.56 9.45 -21.22
CA GLU A 103 4.33 9.29 -22.48
C GLU A 103 4.56 10.63 -23.22
N GLY A 104 3.76 11.67 -22.92
CA GLY A 104 3.83 12.99 -23.57
C GLY A 104 4.89 13.97 -23.06
N LYS A 105 5.62 13.65 -22.00
CA LYS A 105 6.77 14.46 -21.53
C LYS A 105 8.06 13.93 -22.19
N ARG A 106 8.22 14.20 -23.48
CA ARG A 106 9.53 14.14 -24.15
C ARG A 106 10.11 15.54 -24.27
#